data_AF-A0A819UX26-F1
#
_entry.id   AF-A0A819UX26-F1
#
_cell.length_a   1.000
_cell.length_b   1.000
_cell.length_c   1.000
_cell.angle_alpha   90.00
_cell.angle_beta   90.00
_cell.angle_gamma   90.00
#
_symmetry.space_group_name_H-M   'P 1'
#
loop_
_entity.id
_entity.type
_entity.pdbx_description
1 polymer ?
#
loop_
_entity_poly.entity_id
_entity_poly.type
_entity_poly.pdbx_seq_one_letter_code
_entity_poly.pdbx_strand_id
1 'polypeptide(L)'
;QTGVGKSTFINAFANYIVNDTLNEAVNDEIQVIIPSSFSYTMYNTSDENEDKLIIIGEENEHEKFSDTGHSNTQQCRSFVFSIGDRNLRFIDTPGIGDTRSIEQDAANFQDILTFISQYEHLNGVFILLKPNEERLNIFFRFCINELLRHLHVDAKQNVIFIFTNARSTFFMPGTTKRLLQGLLNKHREEQKVDVPFKKENTFLFDSEAFRYLALRKNGIQLDNEQTLSYIRSWDHSVNEYTRLMAYVVTRPLHGISKTLSLNEAEQLIRKLSRPIAEIARLVEENIQRARECKEKMRNNPELALQGIPQNNTVVKRLEHPR
;
A
#
# COMPACT_ATOMS: atom_id res chain seq x y z
N GLN A 1 -5.87 -3.87 -3.45
CA GLN A 1 -7.19 -4.44 -3.77
C GLN A 1 -8.21 -4.08 -2.71
N THR A 2 -9.36 -3.56 -3.13
CA THR A 2 -10.52 -3.38 -2.24
C THR A 2 -11.16 -4.71 -1.88
N GLY A 3 -11.82 -4.73 -0.72
CA GLY A 3 -12.52 -5.92 -0.24
C GLY A 3 -11.59 -7.04 0.25
N VAL A 4 -10.28 -6.79 0.39
CA VAL A 4 -9.35 -7.73 1.05
C VAL A 4 -9.50 -7.75 2.58
N GLY A 5 -10.27 -6.83 3.16
CA GLY A 5 -10.58 -6.82 4.59
C GLY A 5 -9.59 -6.05 5.47
N LYS A 6 -8.93 -4.99 4.97
CA LYS A 6 -8.01 -4.15 5.77
C LYS A 6 -8.68 -3.55 7.01
N SER A 7 -9.81 -2.88 6.82
CA SER A 7 -10.56 -2.26 7.92
C SER A 7 -11.10 -3.31 8.89
N THR A 8 -11.61 -4.43 8.35
CA THR A 8 -12.09 -5.56 9.16
C THR A 8 -10.97 -6.19 9.97
N PHE A 9 -9.75 -6.27 9.44
CA PHE A 9 -8.57 -6.75 10.15
C PHE A 9 -8.26 -5.86 11.36
N ILE A 10 -8.24 -4.53 11.19
CA ILE A 10 -8.01 -3.57 12.29
C ILE A 10 -9.12 -3.65 13.36
N ASN A 11 -10.38 -3.70 12.95
CA ASN A 11 -11.50 -3.84 13.88
C ASN A 11 -11.45 -5.16 14.65
N ALA A 12 -11.14 -6.27 13.97
CA ALA A 12 -11.01 -7.57 14.62
C ALA A 12 -9.89 -7.53 15.66
N PHE A 13 -8.73 -6.95 15.33
CA PHE A 13 -7.62 -6.76 16.26
C PHE A 13 -8.02 -6.00 17.53
N ALA A 14 -8.79 -4.91 17.40
CA ALA A 14 -9.25 -4.13 18.54
C ALA A 14 -10.05 -5.00 19.54
N ASN A 15 -10.89 -5.90 19.04
CA ASN A 15 -11.69 -6.80 19.87
C ASN A 15 -10.83 -7.91 20.50
N TYR A 16 -9.83 -8.42 19.78
CA TYR A 16 -8.90 -9.45 20.27
C TYR A 16 -7.95 -8.95 21.37
N ILE A 17 -7.67 -7.64 21.43
CA ILE A 17 -6.87 -7.08 22.54
C ILE A 17 -7.69 -6.98 23.82
N VAL A 18 -8.99 -6.66 23.69
CA VAL A 18 -9.85 -6.39 24.85
C VAL A 18 -10.37 -7.69 25.47
N ASN A 19 -10.61 -8.72 24.64
CA ASN A 19 -11.24 -9.96 25.07
C ASN A 19 -10.36 -11.16 24.74
N ASP A 20 -10.16 -12.05 25.70
CA ASP A 20 -9.41 -13.29 25.47
C ASP A 20 -10.24 -14.30 24.68
N THR A 21 -11.56 -14.35 24.93
CA THR A 21 -12.48 -15.30 24.31
C THR A 21 -13.62 -14.63 23.55
N LEU A 22 -14.17 -15.33 22.55
CA LEU A 22 -15.36 -14.84 21.85
C LEU A 22 -16.58 -14.72 22.79
N ASN A 23 -16.68 -15.57 23.81
CA ASN A 23 -17.80 -15.54 24.74
C ASN A 23 -17.79 -14.28 25.61
N GLU A 24 -16.62 -13.82 26.02
CA GLU A 24 -16.46 -12.52 26.70
C GLU A 24 -16.84 -11.39 25.75
N ALA A 25 -16.30 -11.40 24.54
CA ALA A 25 -16.55 -10.36 23.53
C ALA A 25 -18.04 -10.22 23.13
N VAL A 26 -18.83 -11.29 23.23
CA VAL A 26 -20.29 -11.24 22.99
C VAL A 26 -21.03 -10.46 24.07
N ASN A 27 -20.55 -10.52 25.33
CA ASN A 27 -21.16 -9.83 26.45
C ASN A 27 -20.67 -8.37 26.58
N ASP A 28 -19.49 -8.09 26.05
CA ASP A 28 -18.86 -6.76 26.09
C ASP A 28 -19.30 -5.86 24.94
N GLU A 29 -18.94 -4.57 25.02
CA GLU A 29 -19.14 -3.63 23.93
C GLU A 29 -18.17 -3.92 22.77
N ILE A 30 -18.73 -4.01 21.56
CA ILE A 30 -17.94 -4.28 20.36
C ILE A 30 -17.04 -3.09 20.06
N GLN A 31 -15.75 -3.35 19.85
CA GLN A 31 -14.79 -2.30 19.51
C GLN A 31 -14.84 -2.06 17.99
N VAL A 32 -15.18 -0.84 17.59
CA VAL A 32 -15.36 -0.47 16.17
C VAL A 32 -14.50 0.76 15.90
N ILE A 33 -13.32 0.52 15.35
CA ILE A 33 -12.34 1.57 15.06
C ILE A 33 -12.63 2.23 13.73
N ILE A 34 -13.07 1.43 12.75
CA ILE A 34 -13.39 1.87 11.39
C ILE A 34 -14.84 1.44 11.08
N PRO A 35 -15.76 2.37 10.82
CA PRO A 35 -17.13 2.05 10.42
C PRO A 35 -17.16 1.12 9.21
N SER A 36 -18.07 0.14 9.24
CA SER A 36 -18.20 -0.83 8.15
C SER A 36 -19.61 -1.37 8.04
N SER A 37 -19.97 -1.82 6.84
CA SER A 37 -21.24 -2.48 6.59
C SER A 37 -21.04 -3.75 5.78
N PHE A 38 -21.95 -4.70 5.92
CA PHE A 38 -22.00 -5.90 5.07
C PHE A 38 -23.43 -6.45 5.00
N SER A 39 -23.76 -7.09 3.87
CA SER A 39 -25.04 -7.77 3.72
C SER A 39 -25.00 -9.15 4.41
N TYR A 40 -26.09 -9.48 5.10
CA TYR A 40 -26.33 -10.79 5.69
C TYR A 40 -27.69 -11.31 5.22
N THR A 41 -27.69 -12.48 4.58
CA THR A 41 -28.90 -13.12 4.07
C THR A 41 -29.43 -14.12 5.09
N MET A 42 -30.71 -13.98 5.45
CA MET A 42 -31.42 -14.92 6.31
C MET A 42 -32.30 -15.83 5.44
N TYR A 43 -32.13 -17.14 5.60
CA TYR A 43 -33.02 -18.13 5.01
C TYR A 43 -34.24 -18.31 5.93
N ASN A 44 -35.39 -17.80 5.50
CA ASN A 44 -36.65 -18.05 6.19
C ASN A 44 -37.34 -19.29 5.59
N THR A 45 -38.11 -20.01 6.40
CA THR A 45 -38.90 -21.19 5.99
C THR A 45 -39.99 -20.91 4.95
N SER A 46 -40.17 -19.66 4.53
CA SER A 46 -41.21 -19.17 3.63
C SER A 46 -40.72 -18.83 2.21
N ASP A 47 -39.60 -19.43 1.76
CA ASP A 47 -39.01 -19.29 0.41
C ASP A 47 -38.58 -17.89 -0.05
N GLU A 48 -38.76 -16.86 0.78
CA GLU A 48 -38.22 -15.51 0.55
C GLU A 48 -36.95 -15.30 1.39
N ASN A 49 -35.83 -15.11 0.70
CA ASN A 49 -34.56 -14.70 1.33
C ASN A 49 -34.68 -13.24 1.74
N GLU A 50 -34.42 -12.95 3.01
CA GLU A 50 -34.37 -11.58 3.51
C GLU A 50 -32.91 -11.14 3.63
N ASP A 51 -32.51 -10.16 2.81
CA ASP A 51 -31.20 -9.53 2.89
C ASP A 51 -31.25 -8.38 3.90
N LYS A 52 -30.51 -8.51 5.00
CA LYS A 52 -30.35 -7.46 6.01
C LYS A 52 -28.97 -6.82 5.88
N LEU A 53 -28.95 -5.50 5.76
CA LEU A 53 -27.71 -4.73 5.82
C LEU A 53 -27.29 -4.59 7.29
N ILE A 54 -26.13 -5.13 7.63
CA ILE A 54 -25.51 -4.99 8.94
C ILE A 54 -24.62 -3.77 8.91
N ILE A 55 -24.87 -2.83 9.82
CA ILE A 55 -24.12 -1.59 9.96
C ILE A 55 -23.42 -1.60 11.31
N ILE A 56 -22.16 -1.19 11.34
CA ILE A 56 -21.35 -1.14 12.55
C ILE A 56 -20.56 0.17 12.56
N GLY A 57 -20.65 0.91 13.66
CA GLY A 57 -20.04 2.22 13.82
C GLY A 57 -20.84 3.32 13.13
N GLU A 58 -20.40 4.56 13.34
CA GLU A 58 -21.02 5.75 12.76
C GLU A 58 -20.10 6.35 11.68
N GLU A 59 -20.66 6.70 10.53
CA GLU A 59 -19.89 7.43 9.52
C GLU A 59 -19.40 8.77 10.05
N ASN A 60 -18.27 9.21 9.54
CA ASN A 60 -17.81 10.59 9.70
C ASN A 60 -17.36 11.14 8.34
N GLU A 61 -16.97 12.42 8.29
CA GLU A 61 -16.55 13.11 7.05
C GLU A 61 -15.46 12.35 6.25
N HIS A 62 -14.77 11.43 6.90
CA HIS A 62 -13.64 10.69 6.35
C HIS A 62 -13.82 9.17 6.31
N GLU A 63 -14.86 8.63 6.95
CA GLU A 63 -15.19 7.20 6.99
C GLU A 63 -16.64 7.02 6.59
N LYS A 64 -16.84 6.57 5.36
CA LYS A 64 -18.14 6.18 4.84
C LYS A 64 -18.27 4.66 4.86
N PHE A 65 -19.51 4.18 4.97
CA PHE A 65 -19.85 2.78 4.77
C PHE A 65 -19.41 2.35 3.38
N SER A 66 -19.11 1.05 3.24
CA SER A 66 -18.66 0.49 1.97
C SER A 66 -19.77 0.51 0.93
N ASP A 67 -19.72 1.50 0.04
CA ASP A 67 -20.33 1.38 -1.27
C ASP A 67 -19.56 0.31 -2.05
N THR A 68 -20.30 -0.65 -2.60
CA THR A 68 -19.77 -1.83 -3.28
C THR A 68 -18.75 -1.45 -4.36
N GLY A 69 -17.47 -1.77 -4.13
CA GLY A 69 -16.42 -1.74 -5.16
C GLY A 69 -15.40 -0.61 -5.09
N HIS A 70 -15.45 0.30 -4.10
CA HIS A 70 -14.43 1.33 -3.91
C HIS A 70 -13.73 1.25 -2.54
N SER A 71 -12.45 1.64 -2.50
CA SER A 71 -11.63 1.77 -1.30
C SER A 71 -12.16 2.96 -0.50
N ASN A 72 -12.81 2.67 0.62
CA ASN A 72 -13.31 3.70 1.52
C ASN A 72 -12.19 4.56 2.12
N THR A 73 -10.98 3.98 2.29
CA THR A 73 -9.80 4.72 2.73
C THR A 73 -9.31 5.61 1.58
N GLN A 74 -9.68 6.90 1.60
CA GLN A 74 -9.25 7.90 0.62
C GLN A 74 -7.90 8.54 1.00
N GLN A 75 -7.52 8.47 2.28
CA GLN A 75 -6.27 9.04 2.81
C GLN A 75 -5.66 8.11 3.85
N CYS A 76 -4.32 8.16 4.01
CA CYS A 76 -3.64 7.38 5.04
C CYS A 76 -4.09 7.81 6.44
N ARG A 77 -4.28 6.84 7.33
CA ARG A 77 -4.70 7.07 8.71
C ARG A 77 -3.91 6.22 9.67
N SER A 78 -3.67 6.73 10.88
CA SER A 78 -3.00 5.97 11.92
C SER A 78 -3.93 5.64 13.08
N PHE A 79 -3.95 4.37 13.49
CA PHE A 79 -4.67 3.87 14.65
C PHE A 79 -3.67 3.40 15.69
N VAL A 80 -3.77 3.90 16.91
CA VAL A 80 -2.81 3.60 18.00
C VAL A 80 -3.51 2.77 19.06
N PHE A 81 -2.92 1.61 19.36
CA PHE A 81 -3.36 0.68 20.39
C PHE A 81 -2.32 0.65 21.49
N SER A 82 -2.72 1.01 22.71
CA SER A 82 -1.87 0.93 23.89
C SER A 82 -1.92 -0.49 24.45
N ILE A 83 -0.78 -1.17 24.46
CA ILE A 83 -0.63 -2.56 24.90
C ILE A 83 0.47 -2.60 25.95
N GLY A 84 0.07 -2.63 27.23
CA GLY A 84 1.00 -2.51 28.36
C GLY A 84 1.73 -1.17 28.34
N ASP A 85 3.06 -1.20 28.30
CA ASP A 85 3.95 -0.03 28.23
C ASP A 85 4.32 0.39 26.79
N ARG A 86 3.72 -0.26 25.78
CA ARG A 86 4.03 -0.03 24.36
C ARG A 86 2.81 0.47 23.59
N ASN A 87 3.09 1.23 22.53
CA ASN A 87 2.09 1.66 21.57
C ASN A 87 2.31 0.94 20.25
N LEU A 88 1.30 0.21 19.78
CA LEU A 88 1.25 -0.32 18.44
C LEU A 88 0.50 0.67 17.53
N ARG A 89 1.12 1.07 16.43
CA ARG A 89 0.50 1.94 15.43
C ARG A 89 0.26 1.17 14.14
N PHE A 90 -1.00 1.02 13.75
CA PHE A 90 -1.34 0.65 12.37
C PHE A 90 -1.48 1.90 11.52
N ILE A 91 -0.95 1.83 10.31
CA ILE A 91 -1.14 2.84 9.27
C ILE A 91 -2.02 2.18 8.22
N ASP A 92 -3.30 2.53 8.18
CA ASP A 92 -4.17 2.11 7.08
C ASP A 92 -3.91 3.01 5.89
N THR A 93 -3.68 2.39 4.73
CA THR A 93 -3.36 3.07 3.49
C THR A 93 -4.53 2.91 2.52
N PRO A 94 -4.72 3.86 1.59
CA PRO A 94 -5.60 3.64 0.45
C PRO A 94 -5.28 2.32 -0.26
N GLY A 95 -6.30 1.65 -0.79
CA GLY A 95 -6.10 0.44 -1.56
C GLY A 95 -5.26 0.71 -2.80
N ILE A 96 -4.03 0.23 -2.84
CA ILE A 96 -3.25 0.20 -4.09
C ILE A 96 -3.95 -0.75 -5.04
N GLY A 97 -4.20 -0.27 -6.24
CA GLY A 97 -4.86 -1.02 -7.29
C GLY A 97 -6.33 -1.32 -7.01
N ASP A 98 -7.11 -0.28 -6.80
CA ASP A 98 -8.53 -0.41 -6.53
C ASP A 98 -9.40 -0.12 -7.77
N THR A 99 -9.38 1.08 -8.35
CA THR A 99 -10.33 1.42 -9.44
C THR A 99 -9.87 2.57 -10.35
N ARG A 100 -8.59 2.95 -10.35
CA ARG A 100 -8.12 4.15 -11.07
C ARG A 100 -6.79 3.91 -11.77
N SER A 101 -6.47 4.80 -12.70
CA SER A 101 -5.31 4.71 -13.60
C SER A 101 -3.97 4.66 -12.85
N ILE A 102 -2.90 4.30 -13.57
CA ILE A 102 -1.52 4.22 -13.04
C ILE A 102 -1.12 5.52 -12.32
N GLU A 103 -1.62 6.67 -12.78
CA GLU A 103 -1.35 7.98 -12.18
C GLU A 103 -1.93 8.12 -10.76
N GLN A 104 -3.12 7.55 -10.51
CA GLN A 104 -3.70 7.57 -9.17
C GLN A 104 -2.91 6.67 -8.20
N ASP A 105 -2.44 5.51 -8.66
CA ASP A 105 -1.61 4.64 -7.81
C ASP A 105 -0.29 5.32 -7.45
N ALA A 106 0.31 6.07 -8.38
CA ALA A 106 1.48 6.88 -8.10
C ALA A 106 1.19 8.00 -7.08
N ALA A 107 0.05 8.67 -7.18
CA ALA A 107 -0.39 9.68 -6.22
C ALA A 107 -0.63 9.06 -4.83
N ASN A 108 -1.37 7.95 -4.76
CA ASN A 108 -1.62 7.21 -3.52
C ASN A 108 -0.30 6.78 -2.86
N PHE A 109 0.67 6.33 -3.66
CA PHE A 109 1.97 5.93 -3.16
C PHE A 109 2.75 7.14 -2.60
N GLN A 110 2.71 8.28 -3.30
CA GLN A 110 3.30 9.51 -2.81
C GLN A 110 2.64 9.99 -1.49
N ASP A 111 1.32 9.84 -1.36
CA ASP A 111 0.60 10.15 -0.14
C ASP A 111 1.02 9.23 1.01
N ILE A 112 1.22 7.92 0.73
CA ILE A 112 1.76 6.97 1.71
C ILE A 112 3.16 7.39 2.14
N LEU A 113 4.07 7.69 1.21
CA LEU A 113 5.43 8.14 1.53
C LEU A 113 5.43 9.42 2.38
N THR A 114 4.60 10.38 1.99
CA THR A 114 4.45 11.65 2.71
C THR A 114 3.92 11.39 4.12
N PHE A 115 2.91 10.53 4.25
CA PHE A 115 2.35 10.19 5.56
C PHE A 115 3.36 9.47 6.44
N ILE A 116 4.14 8.52 5.93
CA ILE A 116 5.12 7.81 6.75
C ILE A 116 6.35 8.67 7.08
N SER A 117 6.61 9.74 6.33
CA SER A 117 7.80 10.60 6.53
C SER A 117 7.87 11.28 7.90
N GLN A 118 6.74 11.38 8.60
CA GLN A 118 6.68 11.90 9.97
C GLN A 118 7.26 10.93 11.02
N TYR A 119 7.55 9.68 10.65
CA TYR A 119 8.08 8.66 11.55
C TYR A 119 9.54 8.33 11.20
N GLU A 120 10.31 7.96 12.22
CA GLU A 120 11.74 7.61 12.05
C GLU A 120 11.92 6.18 11.53
N HIS A 121 11.10 5.24 12.05
CA HIS A 121 11.26 3.81 11.84
C HIS A 121 9.95 3.12 11.45
N LEU A 122 10.07 2.05 10.68
CA LEU A 122 9.00 1.14 10.30
C LEU A 122 9.33 -0.28 10.76
N ASN A 123 8.40 -0.93 11.46
CA ASN A 123 8.57 -2.30 11.96
C ASN A 123 8.08 -3.38 10.96
N GLY A 124 7.07 -3.06 10.15
CA GLY A 124 6.43 -4.02 9.26
C GLY A 124 5.67 -3.34 8.12
N VAL A 125 5.66 -3.98 6.96
CA VAL A 125 4.80 -3.67 5.81
C VAL A 125 3.87 -4.85 5.59
N PHE A 126 2.58 -4.66 5.84
CA PHE A 126 1.61 -5.74 5.74
C PHE A 126 0.97 -5.76 4.35
N ILE A 127 1.16 -6.86 3.63
CA ILE A 127 0.54 -7.11 2.33
C ILE A 127 -0.62 -8.06 2.56
N LEU A 128 -1.85 -7.53 2.52
CA LEU A 128 -3.08 -8.31 2.70
C LEU A 128 -3.53 -8.93 1.38
N LEU A 129 -3.96 -10.19 1.43
CA LEU A 129 -4.27 -11.06 0.31
C LEU A 129 -5.48 -11.94 0.64
N LYS A 130 -6.23 -12.37 -0.38
CA LYS A 130 -7.18 -13.48 -0.25
C LYS A 130 -6.52 -14.80 -0.66
N PRO A 131 -6.86 -15.92 0.00
CA PRO A 131 -6.48 -17.24 -0.48
C PRO A 131 -7.27 -17.60 -1.74
N ASN A 132 -6.86 -18.66 -2.42
CA ASN A 132 -7.56 -19.22 -3.59
C ASN A 132 -7.82 -18.23 -4.74
N GLU A 133 -6.99 -17.20 -4.90
CA GLU A 133 -6.97 -16.42 -6.13
C GLU A 133 -6.50 -17.34 -7.27
N GLU A 134 -7.38 -17.57 -8.25
CA GLU A 134 -7.07 -18.43 -9.40
C GLU A 134 -6.04 -17.78 -10.33
N ARG A 135 -6.07 -16.44 -10.40
CA ARG A 135 -5.17 -15.63 -11.20
C ARG A 135 -4.83 -14.36 -10.44
N LEU A 136 -3.53 -14.07 -10.32
CA LEU A 136 -3.11 -12.72 -9.95
C LEU A 136 -3.43 -11.81 -11.13
N ASN A 137 -4.46 -10.98 -10.96
CA ASN A 137 -4.81 -9.92 -11.90
C ASN A 137 -3.54 -9.15 -12.28
N ILE A 138 -3.38 -8.79 -13.57
CA ILE A 138 -2.28 -7.95 -14.06
C ILE A 138 -2.06 -6.76 -13.14
N PHE A 139 -3.16 -6.16 -12.70
CA PHE A 139 -3.16 -5.04 -11.78
C PHE A 139 -2.57 -5.37 -10.41
N PHE A 140 -2.90 -6.53 -9.83
CA PHE A 140 -2.31 -6.97 -8.58
C PHE A 140 -0.80 -7.19 -8.71
N ARG A 141 -0.36 -7.79 -9.83
CA ARG A 141 1.08 -7.98 -10.08
C ARG A 141 1.81 -6.65 -10.16
N PHE A 142 1.20 -5.69 -10.86
CA PHE A 142 1.68 -4.31 -10.94
C PHE A 142 1.79 -3.70 -9.54
N CYS A 143 0.74 -3.79 -8.71
CA CYS A 143 0.73 -3.22 -7.35
C CYS A 143 1.86 -3.76 -6.47
N ILE A 144 2.08 -5.08 -6.46
CA ILE A 144 3.15 -5.68 -5.66
C ILE A 144 4.52 -5.25 -6.18
N ASN A 145 4.72 -5.25 -7.49
CA ASN A 145 5.99 -4.83 -8.08
C ASN A 145 6.28 -3.35 -7.81
N GLU A 146 5.28 -2.48 -7.93
CA GLU A 146 5.41 -1.06 -7.62
C GLU A 146 5.72 -0.84 -6.13
N LEU A 147 5.00 -1.51 -5.23
CA LEU A 147 5.29 -1.46 -3.80
C LEU A 147 6.75 -1.87 -3.51
N LEU A 148 7.19 -3.01 -4.06
CA LEU A 148 8.55 -3.51 -3.85
C LEU A 148 9.62 -2.63 -4.50
N ARG A 149 9.32 -1.98 -5.64
CA ARG A 149 10.21 -1.05 -6.33
C ARG A 149 10.51 0.20 -5.49
N HIS A 150 9.53 0.66 -4.76
CA HIS A 150 9.64 1.86 -3.95
C HIS A 150 10.14 1.60 -2.52
N LEU A 151 10.16 0.35 -2.06
CA LEU A 151 10.72 -0.02 -0.77
C LEU A 151 12.24 -0.16 -0.88
N HIS A 152 12.95 0.44 0.06
CA HIS A 152 14.40 0.23 0.17
C HIS A 152 14.70 -1.26 0.43
N VAL A 153 15.80 -1.78 -0.12
CA VAL A 153 16.17 -3.20 -0.05
C VAL A 153 16.19 -3.77 1.36
N ASP A 154 16.56 -2.96 2.36
CA ASP A 154 16.58 -3.36 3.77
C ASP A 154 15.16 -3.66 4.31
N ALA A 155 14.14 -2.98 3.80
CA ALA A 155 12.74 -3.14 4.23
C ALA A 155 12.14 -4.50 3.85
N LYS A 156 12.80 -5.27 2.97
CA LYS A 156 12.31 -6.59 2.54
C LYS A 156 12.11 -7.57 3.71
N GLN A 157 12.89 -7.42 4.78
CA GLN A 157 12.77 -8.26 5.99
C GLN A 157 11.55 -7.90 6.85
N ASN A 158 10.99 -6.72 6.63
CA ASN A 158 9.81 -6.20 7.29
C ASN A 158 8.52 -6.48 6.48
N VAL A 159 8.63 -7.03 5.26
CA VAL A 159 7.48 -7.41 4.46
C VAL A 159 6.82 -8.67 5.04
N ILE A 160 5.54 -8.55 5.34
CA ILE A 160 4.71 -9.56 5.97
C ILE A 160 3.48 -9.81 5.10
N PHE A 161 3.19 -11.07 4.84
CA PHE A 161 2.03 -11.47 4.05
C PHE A 161 0.90 -11.93 4.96
N ILE A 162 -0.28 -11.36 4.75
CA ILE A 162 -1.47 -11.64 5.53
C ILE A 162 -2.55 -12.17 4.59
N PHE A 163 -2.95 -13.42 4.78
CA PHE A 163 -4.09 -14.02 4.10
C PHE A 163 -5.33 -13.82 4.94
N THR A 164 -6.22 -12.94 4.51
CA THR A 164 -7.55 -12.75 5.11
C THR A 164 -8.54 -13.76 4.55
N ASN A 165 -9.68 -13.96 5.21
CA ASN A 165 -10.73 -14.91 4.80
C ASN A 165 -10.20 -16.36 4.67
N ALA A 166 -9.16 -16.70 5.45
CA ALA A 166 -8.44 -17.96 5.34
C ALA A 166 -9.24 -19.18 5.81
N ARG A 167 -10.37 -18.98 6.50
CA ARG A 167 -11.27 -20.07 6.91
C ARG A 167 -11.78 -20.89 5.71
N SER A 168 -12.03 -20.23 4.58
CA SER A 168 -12.47 -20.89 3.33
C SER A 168 -11.47 -21.92 2.80
N THR A 169 -10.21 -21.83 3.26
CA THR A 169 -9.10 -22.69 2.85
C THR A 169 -8.47 -23.42 4.02
N PHE A 170 -9.23 -23.64 5.11
CA PHE A 170 -8.75 -24.30 6.32
C PHE A 170 -7.46 -23.69 6.86
N PHE A 171 -7.38 -22.35 6.83
CA PHE A 171 -6.22 -21.57 7.21
C PHE A 171 -4.95 -21.95 6.43
N MET A 172 -5.12 -22.15 5.11
CA MET A 172 -4.02 -22.33 4.17
C MET A 172 -4.03 -21.21 3.11
N PRO A 173 -2.85 -20.77 2.61
CA PRO A 173 -2.77 -19.75 1.56
C PRO A 173 -3.43 -20.10 0.22
N GLY A 174 -3.76 -21.38 0.00
CA GLY A 174 -4.41 -21.86 -1.23
C GLY A 174 -3.56 -21.66 -2.49
N THR A 175 -4.23 -21.51 -3.64
CA THR A 175 -3.56 -21.31 -4.94
C THR A 175 -2.76 -20.01 -5.03
N THR A 176 -3.19 -18.97 -4.29
CA THR A 176 -2.52 -17.65 -4.26
C THR A 176 -1.05 -17.77 -3.90
N LYS A 177 -0.67 -18.68 -2.98
CA LYS A 177 0.74 -18.91 -2.61
C LYS A 177 1.62 -19.21 -3.81
N ARG A 178 1.18 -20.13 -4.68
CA ARG A 178 1.97 -20.51 -5.87
C ARG A 178 2.16 -19.30 -6.80
N LEU A 179 1.11 -18.52 -6.98
CA LEU A 179 1.15 -17.36 -7.87
C LEU A 179 2.04 -16.25 -7.31
N LEU A 180 1.94 -15.97 -6.01
CA LEU A 180 2.78 -14.99 -5.32
C LEU A 180 4.24 -15.43 -5.32
N GLN A 181 4.52 -16.72 -5.06
CA GLN A 181 5.87 -17.27 -5.16
C GLN A 181 6.46 -17.05 -6.56
N GLY A 182 5.68 -17.30 -7.62
CA GLY A 182 6.12 -17.04 -8.99
C GLY A 182 6.42 -15.57 -9.25
N LEU A 183 5.59 -14.65 -8.72
CA LEU A 183 5.83 -13.21 -8.83
C LEU A 183 7.12 -12.79 -8.11
N LEU A 184 7.31 -13.24 -6.86
CA LEU A 184 8.48 -12.89 -6.07
C LEU A 184 9.77 -13.48 -6.65
N ASN A 185 9.72 -14.69 -7.19
CA ASN A 185 10.86 -15.30 -7.90
C ASN A 185 11.25 -14.48 -9.12
N LYS A 186 10.28 -14.06 -9.93
CA LYS A 186 10.52 -13.17 -11.08
C LYS A 186 11.10 -11.83 -10.64
N HIS A 187 10.54 -11.21 -9.61
CA HIS A 187 11.05 -9.97 -9.04
C HIS A 187 12.51 -10.13 -8.55
N ARG A 188 12.84 -11.25 -7.91
CA ARG A 188 14.21 -11.58 -7.50
C ARG A 188 15.15 -11.70 -8.70
N GLU A 189 14.72 -12.32 -9.79
CA GLU A 189 15.52 -12.46 -11.00
C GLU A 189 15.82 -11.10 -11.66
N GLU A 190 14.80 -10.24 -11.76
CA GLU A 190 14.85 -8.92 -12.41
C GLU A 190 15.57 -7.85 -11.56
N GLN A 191 15.24 -7.77 -10.26
CA GLN A 191 15.69 -6.69 -9.38
C GLN A 191 16.80 -7.12 -8.41
N LYS A 192 17.16 -8.41 -8.38
CA LYS A 192 18.13 -8.99 -7.42
C LYS A 192 17.77 -8.80 -5.94
N VAL A 193 16.49 -8.49 -5.65
CA VAL A 193 15.95 -8.38 -4.30
C VAL A 193 15.14 -9.63 -3.97
N ASP A 194 15.63 -10.41 -3.01
CA ASP A 194 14.93 -11.60 -2.51
C ASP A 194 14.05 -11.25 -1.30
N VAL A 195 12.75 -11.09 -1.55
CA VAL A 195 11.74 -10.86 -0.51
C VAL A 195 11.36 -12.20 0.11
N PRO A 196 11.57 -12.40 1.43
CA PRO A 196 11.20 -13.65 2.09
C PRO A 196 9.71 -13.94 1.90
N PHE A 197 9.37 -15.18 1.55
CA PHE A 197 8.00 -15.66 1.56
C PHE A 197 7.96 -17.08 2.11
N LYS A 198 7.81 -17.17 3.43
CA LYS A 198 7.87 -18.39 4.22
C LYS A 198 6.77 -18.39 5.29
N LYS A 199 6.65 -19.49 6.04
CA LYS A 199 5.65 -19.62 7.10
C LYS A 199 5.85 -18.55 8.19
N GLU A 200 7.09 -18.18 8.47
CA GLU A 200 7.43 -17.26 9.56
C GLU A 200 6.90 -15.85 9.30
N ASN A 201 6.85 -15.40 8.04
CA ASN A 201 6.35 -14.09 7.65
C ASN A 201 5.02 -14.11 6.88
N THR A 202 4.31 -15.25 6.93
CA THR A 202 2.98 -15.42 6.33
C THR A 202 1.99 -15.79 7.42
N PHE A 203 0.88 -15.05 7.51
CA PHE A 203 -0.13 -15.20 8.56
C PHE A 203 -1.52 -15.36 7.96
N LEU A 204 -2.37 -16.14 8.63
CA LEU A 204 -3.67 -16.57 8.09
C LEU A 204 -4.78 -16.20 9.06
N PHE A 205 -5.56 -15.19 8.69
CA PHE A 205 -6.60 -14.65 9.53
C PHE A 205 -7.98 -14.93 8.96
N ASP A 206 -8.93 -14.97 9.88
CA ASP A 206 -10.34 -14.94 9.55
C ASP A 206 -11.00 -13.72 10.20
N SER A 207 -11.85 -13.04 9.44
CA SER A 207 -12.60 -11.87 9.90
C SER A 207 -14.02 -12.21 10.33
N GLU A 208 -14.42 -13.47 10.16
CA GLU A 208 -15.79 -13.92 10.42
C GLU A 208 -16.18 -13.82 11.90
N ALA A 209 -15.23 -13.95 12.83
CA ALA A 209 -15.53 -13.78 14.26
C ALA A 209 -15.95 -12.34 14.62
N PHE A 210 -15.34 -11.33 13.98
CA PHE A 210 -15.79 -9.94 14.11
C PHE A 210 -17.17 -9.72 13.49
N ARG A 211 -17.43 -10.32 12.31
CA ARG A 211 -18.76 -10.27 11.68
C ARG A 211 -19.82 -10.94 12.57
N TYR A 212 -19.48 -12.03 13.25
CA TYR A 212 -20.36 -12.67 14.22
C TYR A 212 -20.72 -11.73 15.38
N LEU A 213 -19.74 -11.03 15.96
CA LEU A 213 -20.02 -10.02 17.00
C LEU A 213 -20.99 -8.94 16.50
N ALA A 214 -20.80 -8.48 15.25
CA ALA A 214 -21.68 -7.52 14.63
C ALA A 214 -23.12 -8.04 14.45
N LEU A 215 -23.29 -9.29 14.03
CA LEU A 215 -24.59 -9.95 13.92
C LEU A 215 -25.29 -10.01 15.28
N ARG A 216 -24.56 -10.42 16.32
CA ARG A 216 -25.08 -10.51 17.69
C ARG A 216 -25.55 -9.15 18.21
N LYS A 217 -24.78 -8.09 17.96
CA LYS A 217 -25.17 -6.71 18.33
C LYS A 217 -26.39 -6.21 17.57
N ASN A 218 -26.60 -6.68 16.34
CA ASN A 218 -27.79 -6.38 15.53
C ASN A 218 -28.99 -7.31 15.82
N GLY A 219 -28.95 -8.04 16.96
CA GLY A 219 -30.03 -8.90 17.43
C GLY A 219 -30.17 -10.23 16.70
N ILE A 220 -29.22 -10.60 15.84
CA ILE A 220 -29.27 -11.84 15.07
C ILE A 220 -28.59 -12.94 15.88
N GLN A 221 -29.34 -14.01 16.15
CA GLN A 221 -28.83 -15.20 16.81
C GLN A 221 -28.60 -16.31 15.77
N LEU A 222 -27.44 -16.95 15.86
CA LEU A 222 -27.06 -18.08 15.03
C LEU A 222 -27.22 -19.38 15.83
N ASP A 223 -27.30 -20.50 15.12
CA ASP A 223 -27.37 -21.80 15.78
C ASP A 223 -26.06 -22.16 16.53
N ASN A 224 -26.13 -23.24 17.31
CA ASN A 224 -25.01 -23.69 18.13
C ASN A 224 -23.80 -24.15 17.30
N GLU A 225 -24.03 -24.79 16.15
CA GLU A 225 -22.96 -25.30 15.30
C GLU A 225 -22.19 -24.14 14.64
N GLN A 226 -22.93 -23.17 14.11
CA GLN A 226 -22.41 -21.92 13.57
C GLN A 226 -21.61 -21.19 14.64
N THR A 227 -22.18 -21.01 15.85
CA THR A 227 -21.50 -20.35 16.97
C THR A 227 -20.18 -21.01 17.34
N LEU A 228 -20.15 -22.35 17.49
CA LEU A 228 -18.90 -23.10 17.74
C LEU A 228 -17.86 -22.89 16.64
N SER A 229 -18.32 -22.76 15.39
CA SER A 229 -17.46 -22.45 14.27
C SER A 229 -16.81 -21.07 14.42
N TYR A 230 -17.54 -20.05 14.86
CA TYR A 230 -16.95 -18.71 15.10
C TYR A 230 -16.01 -18.68 16.30
N ILE A 231 -16.27 -19.44 17.37
CA ILE A 231 -15.35 -19.58 18.51
C ILE A 231 -13.99 -20.11 18.04
N ARG A 232 -13.99 -21.19 17.24
CA ARG A 232 -12.73 -21.74 16.69
C ARG A 232 -11.99 -20.74 15.79
N SER A 233 -12.73 -19.92 15.05
CA SER A 233 -12.16 -18.87 14.19
C SER A 233 -11.50 -17.74 15.01
N TRP A 234 -12.15 -17.34 16.11
CA TRP A 234 -11.61 -16.40 17.08
C TRP A 234 -10.29 -16.91 17.65
N ASP A 235 -10.28 -18.12 18.22
CA ASP A 235 -9.09 -18.71 18.87
C ASP A 235 -7.91 -18.82 17.88
N HIS A 236 -8.18 -19.25 16.65
CA HIS A 236 -7.15 -19.30 15.61
C HIS A 236 -6.59 -17.90 15.30
N SER A 237 -7.46 -16.91 15.13
CA SER A 237 -7.05 -15.55 14.77
C SER A 237 -6.27 -14.87 15.90
N VAL A 238 -6.66 -15.06 17.16
CA VAL A 238 -5.91 -14.57 18.33
C VAL A 238 -4.50 -15.18 18.39
N ASN A 239 -4.39 -16.50 18.17
CA ASN A 239 -3.10 -17.19 18.10
C ASN A 239 -2.22 -16.65 16.96
N GLU A 240 -2.79 -16.43 15.78
CA GLU A 240 -2.07 -15.85 14.65
C GLU A 240 -1.65 -14.39 14.89
N TYR A 241 -2.46 -13.58 15.58
CA TYR A 241 -2.09 -12.24 16.00
C TYR A 241 -0.92 -12.26 16.98
N THR A 242 -0.95 -13.16 17.95
CA THR A 242 0.14 -13.34 18.91
C THR A 242 1.44 -13.69 18.17
N ARG A 243 1.36 -14.61 17.20
CA ARG A 243 2.50 -14.97 16.34
C ARG A 243 2.98 -13.80 15.49
N LEU A 244 2.06 -13.02 14.92
CA LEU A 244 2.35 -11.84 14.12
C LEU A 244 3.10 -10.78 14.93
N MET A 245 2.60 -10.46 16.13
CA MET A 245 3.23 -9.46 16.99
C MET A 245 4.61 -9.92 17.47
N ALA A 246 4.74 -11.19 17.87
CA ALA A 246 6.05 -11.77 18.20
C ALA A 246 7.04 -11.67 17.01
N TYR A 247 6.57 -11.92 15.79
CA TYR A 247 7.40 -11.77 14.59
C TYR A 247 7.81 -10.32 14.36
N VAL A 248 6.87 -9.36 14.39
CA VAL A 248 7.11 -7.93 14.15
C VAL A 248 8.11 -7.35 15.15
N VAL A 249 7.97 -7.68 16.44
CA VAL A 249 8.86 -7.15 17.50
C VAL A 249 10.31 -7.62 17.33
N THR A 250 10.54 -8.75 16.67
CA THR A 250 11.91 -9.27 16.40
C THR A 250 12.52 -8.74 15.10
N ARG A 251 11.78 -7.96 14.29
CA ARG A 251 12.30 -7.45 13.02
C ARG A 251 13.25 -6.27 13.25
N PRO A 252 14.29 -6.12 12.39
CA PRO A 252 15.11 -4.92 12.43
C PRO A 252 14.25 -3.68 12.16
N LEU A 253 14.55 -2.58 12.86
CA LEU A 253 13.90 -1.31 12.59
C LEU A 253 14.34 -0.81 11.22
N HIS A 254 13.39 -0.58 10.32
CA HIS A 254 13.68 0.00 9.01
C HIS A 254 13.60 1.52 9.08
N GLY A 255 14.72 2.22 8.86
CA GLY A 255 14.74 3.68 8.83
C GLY A 255 13.97 4.22 7.63
N ILE A 256 12.91 4.99 7.88
CA ILE A 256 12.02 5.50 6.81
C ILE A 256 12.77 6.44 5.86
N SER A 257 13.76 7.19 6.37
CA SER A 257 14.66 8.04 5.58
C SER A 257 15.29 7.29 4.40
N LYS A 258 15.67 6.02 4.55
CA LYS A 258 16.24 5.21 3.45
C LYS A 258 15.25 5.01 2.30
N THR A 259 13.99 4.74 2.63
CA THR A 259 12.91 4.62 1.63
C THR A 259 12.66 5.97 0.98
N LEU A 260 12.58 7.06 1.75
CA LEU A 260 12.37 8.40 1.19
C LEU A 260 13.49 8.82 0.25
N SER A 261 14.76 8.68 0.67
CA SER A 261 15.92 9.03 -0.15
C SER A 261 15.98 8.26 -1.47
N LEU A 262 15.61 6.97 -1.47
CA LEU A 262 15.50 6.18 -2.71
C LEU A 262 14.47 6.79 -3.67
N ASN A 263 13.30 7.15 -3.15
CA ASN A 263 12.20 7.71 -3.94
C ASN A 263 12.51 9.13 -4.43
N GLU A 264 13.12 9.97 -3.58
CA GLU A 264 13.60 11.30 -3.96
C GLU A 264 14.66 11.22 -5.07
N ALA A 265 15.62 10.29 -4.96
CA ALA A 265 16.61 10.06 -6.00
C ALA A 265 15.96 9.64 -7.33
N GLU A 266 14.98 8.74 -7.29
CA GLU A 266 14.24 8.35 -8.50
C GLU A 266 13.52 9.55 -9.13
N GLN A 267 12.83 10.37 -8.33
CA GLN A 267 12.15 11.56 -8.82
C GLN A 267 13.11 12.59 -9.41
N LEU A 268 14.26 12.81 -8.78
CA LEU A 268 15.31 13.70 -9.29
C LEU A 268 15.82 13.22 -10.65
N ILE A 269 16.14 11.92 -10.78
CA ILE A 269 16.59 11.32 -12.05
C ILE A 269 15.55 11.54 -13.15
N ARG A 270 14.27 11.26 -12.87
CA ARG A 270 13.18 11.49 -13.83
C ARG A 270 13.07 12.95 -14.25
N LYS A 271 13.10 13.89 -13.30
CA LYS A 271 12.99 15.33 -13.56
C LYS A 271 14.19 15.90 -14.32
N LEU A 272 15.40 15.38 -14.07
CA LEU A 272 16.63 15.84 -14.71
C LEU A 272 16.85 15.27 -16.12
N SER A 273 16.24 14.13 -16.45
CA SER A 273 16.42 13.46 -17.75
C SER A 273 16.14 14.38 -18.97
N ARG A 274 15.03 15.12 -18.94
CA ARG A 274 14.63 16.02 -20.01
C ARG A 274 15.54 17.26 -20.13
N PRO A 275 15.80 18.04 -19.06
CA PRO A 275 16.76 19.15 -19.12
C PRO A 275 18.14 18.73 -19.63
N ILE A 276 18.65 17.57 -19.19
CA ILE A 276 19.94 17.05 -19.66
C ILE A 276 19.91 16.78 -21.16
N ALA A 277 18.85 16.14 -21.66
CA ALA A 277 18.69 15.87 -23.09
C ALA A 277 18.58 17.16 -23.92
N GLU A 278 17.85 18.16 -23.43
CA GLU A 278 17.72 19.47 -24.10
C GLU A 278 19.07 20.21 -24.14
N ILE A 279 19.83 20.22 -23.05
CA ILE A 279 21.18 20.80 -22.99
C ILE A 279 22.12 20.08 -23.96
N ALA A 280 22.11 18.74 -23.98
CA ALA A 280 22.94 17.96 -24.89
C ALA A 280 22.67 18.31 -26.36
N ARG A 281 21.39 18.41 -26.75
CA ARG A 281 20.99 18.84 -28.10
C ARG A 281 21.49 20.25 -28.42
N LEU A 282 21.32 21.21 -27.50
CA LEU A 282 21.78 22.60 -27.70
C LEU A 282 23.30 22.69 -27.86
N VAL A 283 24.06 21.89 -27.10
CA VAL A 283 25.52 21.81 -27.23
C VAL A 283 25.89 21.28 -28.61
N GLU A 284 25.24 20.22 -29.08
CA GLU A 284 25.51 19.63 -30.40
C GLU A 284 25.16 20.59 -31.55
N GLU A 285 24.04 21.29 -31.46
CA GLU A 285 23.65 22.34 -32.41
C GLU A 285 24.66 23.50 -32.46
N ASN A 286 25.16 23.94 -31.29
CA ASN A 286 26.17 24.98 -31.23
C ASN A 286 27.51 24.52 -31.82
N ILE A 287 27.92 23.27 -31.57
CA ILE A 287 29.13 22.68 -32.17
C ILE A 287 28.98 22.62 -33.70
N GLN A 288 27.82 22.19 -34.20
CA GLN A 288 27.55 22.09 -35.64
C GLN A 288 27.58 23.47 -36.31
N ARG A 289 26.93 24.48 -35.72
CA ARG A 289 26.98 25.87 -36.19
C ARG A 289 28.40 26.44 -36.20
N ALA A 290 29.18 26.14 -35.16
CA ALA A 290 30.58 26.57 -35.10
C ALA A 290 31.43 25.95 -36.22
N ARG A 291 31.22 24.66 -36.52
CA ARG A 291 31.89 23.97 -37.65
C ARG A 291 31.50 24.58 -38.99
N GLU A 292 30.20 24.81 -39.23
CA GLU A 292 29.71 25.45 -40.45
C GLU A 292 30.26 26.87 -40.61
N CYS A 293 30.34 27.64 -39.53
CA CYS A 293 30.92 28.98 -39.53
C CYS A 293 32.41 28.93 -39.88
N LYS A 294 33.15 27.97 -39.31
CA LYS A 294 34.58 27.76 -39.62
C LYS A 294 34.80 27.37 -41.09
N GLU A 295 33.99 26.49 -41.64
CA GLU A 295 34.07 26.12 -43.07
C GLU A 295 33.72 27.31 -43.98
N LYS A 296 32.70 28.11 -43.64
CA LYS A 296 32.37 29.34 -44.38
C LYS A 296 33.53 30.34 -44.36
N MET A 297 34.17 30.55 -43.22
CA MET A 297 35.36 31.42 -43.10
C MET A 297 36.55 30.89 -43.89
N ARG A 298 36.74 29.56 -43.93
CA ARG A 298 37.80 28.94 -44.74
C ARG A 298 37.58 29.13 -46.24
N ASN A 299 36.32 29.10 -46.69
CA ASN A 299 35.95 29.28 -48.09
C ASN A 299 35.86 30.75 -48.52
N ASN A 300 35.67 31.68 -47.59
CA ASN A 300 35.69 33.12 -47.84
C ASN A 300 36.36 33.89 -46.68
N PRO A 301 37.67 34.16 -46.76
CA PRO A 301 38.46 34.75 -45.67
C PRO A 301 38.01 36.16 -45.23
N GLU A 302 37.33 36.91 -46.10
CA GLU A 302 36.84 38.26 -45.77
C GLU A 302 35.73 38.24 -44.70
N LEU A 303 35.01 37.12 -44.56
CA LEU A 303 34.01 36.92 -43.50
C LEU A 303 34.63 36.82 -42.10
N ALA A 304 35.93 36.54 -41.99
CA ALA A 304 36.61 36.51 -40.69
C ALA A 304 36.71 37.90 -40.03
N LEU A 305 36.65 38.97 -40.82
CA LEU A 305 36.69 40.36 -40.35
C LEU A 305 35.37 40.85 -39.76
N GLN A 306 34.24 40.16 -40.01
CA GLN A 306 32.91 40.54 -39.50
C GLN A 306 32.61 40.02 -38.09
N GLY A 307 33.47 39.13 -37.53
CA GLY A 307 33.30 38.56 -36.19
C GLY A 307 32.21 37.47 -36.10
N ILE A 308 32.16 36.76 -34.96
CA ILE A 308 31.14 35.73 -34.70
C ILE A 308 29.77 36.42 -34.56
N PRO A 309 28.70 35.98 -35.26
CA PRO A 309 27.37 36.55 -35.07
C PRO A 309 26.91 36.31 -33.63
N GLN A 310 26.88 37.37 -32.81
CA GLN A 310 26.29 37.30 -31.47
C GLN A 310 24.77 37.46 -31.62
N ASN A 311 24.00 36.51 -31.08
CA ASN A 311 22.55 36.66 -30.98
C ASN A 311 22.24 37.87 -30.09
N ASN A 312 21.79 38.96 -30.72
CA ASN A 312 21.10 40.12 -30.14
C ASN A 312 21.44 40.46 -28.68
N THR A 313 22.73 40.68 -28.38
CA THR A 313 23.13 41.24 -27.09
C THR A 313 23.32 42.74 -27.26
N VAL A 314 22.34 43.55 -26.84
CA VAL A 314 22.48 45.00 -26.81
C VAL A 314 23.38 45.36 -25.64
N VAL A 315 24.66 45.59 -25.92
CA VAL A 315 25.59 46.16 -24.94
C VAL A 315 25.21 47.62 -24.73
N LYS A 316 24.47 47.89 -23.65
CA LYS A 316 24.12 49.25 -23.26
C LYS A 316 25.33 49.86 -22.56
N ARG A 317 26.11 50.67 -23.27
CA ARG A 317 27.16 51.49 -22.65
C ARG A 317 26.49 52.54 -21.76
N LEU A 318 26.82 52.54 -20.48
CA LEU A 318 26.40 53.60 -19.57
C LEU A 318 27.23 54.85 -19.89
N GLU A 319 26.56 55.91 -20.32
CA GLU A 319 27.15 57.23 -20.43
C GLU A 319 27.28 57.80 -19.01
N HIS A 320 28.52 57.74 -18.50
CA HIS A 320 29.03 58.20 -17.20
C HIS A 320 29.27 57.09 -16.17
N PRO A 321 30.54 56.92 -15.73
CA PRO A 321 30.81 56.24 -14.48
C PRO A 321 30.40 57.17 -13.34
N ARG A 322 29.61 56.63 -12.40
CA ARG A 322 29.74 57.00 -11.00
C ARG A 322 30.19 55.77 -10.25
#